data_AF-A0A2A9FGB5-F1
#
_entry.id   AF-A0A2A9FGB5-F1
#
_cell.length_a   1.000
_cell.length_b   1.000
_cell.length_c   1.000
_cell.angle_alpha   90.00
_cell.angle_beta   90.00
_cell.angle_gamma   90.00
#
_symmetry.space_group_name_H-M   'P 1'
#
loop_
_entity.id
_entity.type
_entity.pdbx_description
1 polymer ?
#
loop_
_entity_poly.entity_id
_entity_poly.type
_entity_poly.pdbx_seq_one_letter_code
_entity_poly.pdbx_strand_id
1 'polypeptide(L)'
;MNGPRRDSRRAGSSRADPPEESPAALARTLRAQARAAATTALRNGLEQLEDAHGQHVADEVAGLLEVEEIFAGLHDPDRRTGSGAGGADDEPWVLKPLRP
;
A
#
# COMPACT_ATOMS: atom_id res chain seq x y z
N MET A 1 -9.67 55.07 40.46
CA MET A 1 -9.11 54.64 39.17
C MET A 1 -7.79 53.94 39.43
N ASN A 2 -7.71 52.62 39.23
CA ASN A 2 -6.45 51.89 39.05
C ASN A 2 -6.74 50.48 38.54
N GLY A 3 -6.21 50.15 37.38
CA GLY A 3 -6.17 48.79 36.86
C GLY A 3 -5.51 48.75 35.49
N PRO A 4 -4.26 48.26 35.40
CA PRO A 4 -3.73 47.71 34.17
C PRO A 4 -3.68 46.19 34.33
N ARG A 5 -4.44 45.44 33.53
CA ARG A 5 -4.14 44.03 33.28
C ARG A 5 -3.91 43.83 31.80
N ARG A 6 -2.64 43.53 31.54
CA ARG A 6 -1.99 43.19 30.30
C ARG A 6 -2.77 42.17 29.47
N ASP A 7 -2.62 42.39 28.18
CA ASP A 7 -2.60 41.43 27.08
C ASP A 7 -2.46 39.96 27.49
N SER A 8 -3.40 39.15 27.05
CA SER A 8 -3.15 37.76 26.65
C SER A 8 -4.18 37.33 25.61
N ARG A 9 -4.30 38.05 24.49
CA ARG A 9 -4.79 37.41 23.26
C ARG A 9 -3.70 36.47 22.78
N ARG A 10 -3.56 35.34 23.50
CA ARG A 10 -2.83 34.17 23.04
C ARG A 10 -3.55 33.73 21.78
N ALA A 11 -2.96 34.08 20.64
CA ALA A 11 -3.19 33.40 19.39
C ALA A 11 -3.03 31.91 19.66
N GLY A 12 -4.15 31.24 19.92
CA GLY A 12 -4.28 29.83 19.63
C GLY A 12 -4.25 29.73 18.12
N SER A 13 -3.05 29.82 17.53
CA SER A 13 -2.79 29.14 16.28
C SER A 13 -3.15 27.70 16.57
N SER A 14 -4.36 27.29 16.17
CA SER A 14 -4.64 25.92 15.77
C SER A 14 -3.65 25.62 14.65
N ARG A 15 -2.42 25.28 15.05
CA ARG A 15 -1.54 24.49 14.24
C ARG A 15 -2.33 23.20 14.13
N ALA A 16 -3.07 23.07 13.03
CA ALA A 16 -3.66 21.80 12.66
C ALA A 16 -2.46 20.86 12.60
N ASP A 17 -2.31 20.03 13.63
CA ASP A 17 -1.42 18.89 13.53
C ASP A 17 -1.88 18.14 12.27
N PRO A 18 -0.98 17.87 11.31
CA PRO A 18 -1.34 17.07 10.16
C PRO A 18 -1.96 15.78 10.72
N PRO A 19 -3.07 15.27 10.14
CA PRO A 19 -3.64 14.04 10.65
C PRO A 19 -2.54 13.00 10.62
N GLU A 20 -2.10 12.54 11.79
CA GLU A 20 -1.12 11.47 11.87
C GLU A 20 -1.74 10.29 11.11
N GLU A 21 -1.19 9.97 9.94
CA GLU A 21 -1.73 8.92 9.09
C GLU A 21 -1.73 7.63 9.89
N SER A 22 -2.94 7.13 10.20
CA SER A 22 -3.09 5.92 10.98
C SER A 22 -2.25 4.78 10.36
N PRO A 23 -1.70 3.85 11.17
CA PRO A 23 -0.97 2.69 10.63
C PRO A 23 -1.77 1.91 9.57
N ALA A 24 -3.10 1.88 9.70
CA ALA A 24 -3.99 1.29 8.70
C ALA A 24 -3.98 2.06 7.36
N ALA A 25 -3.91 3.38 7.38
CA ALA A 25 -3.78 4.20 6.18
C ALA A 25 -2.42 3.97 5.50
N LEU A 26 -1.32 3.93 6.26
CA LEU A 26 0.01 3.62 5.74
C LEU A 26 0.07 2.21 5.13
N ALA A 27 -0.52 1.22 5.78
CA ALA A 27 -0.59 -0.14 5.26
C ALA A 27 -1.39 -0.21 3.94
N ARG A 28 -2.50 0.52 3.82
CA ARG A 28 -3.26 0.63 2.55
C ARG A 28 -2.42 1.27 1.45
N THR A 29 -1.74 2.37 1.75
CA THR A 29 -0.83 3.04 0.80
C THR A 29 0.28 2.10 0.33
N LEU A 30 0.92 1.38 1.26
CA LEU A 30 1.97 0.42 0.95
C LEU A 30 1.45 -0.73 0.08
N ARG A 31 0.28 -1.29 0.38
CA ARG A 31 -0.33 -2.33 -0.48
C ARG A 31 -0.62 -1.80 -1.89
N ALA A 32 -1.15 -0.59 -2.02
CA ALA A 32 -1.41 0.03 -3.32
C ALA A 32 -0.10 0.21 -4.13
N GLN A 33 0.97 0.65 -3.48
CA GLN A 33 2.30 0.77 -4.09
C GLN A 33 2.85 -0.60 -4.50
N ALA A 34 2.77 -1.60 -3.62
CA ALA A 34 3.22 -2.95 -3.91
C ALA A 34 2.44 -3.56 -5.10
N ARG A 35 1.13 -3.33 -5.18
CA ARG A 35 0.30 -3.73 -6.33
C ARG A 35 0.77 -3.07 -7.62
N ALA A 36 0.99 -1.75 -7.61
CA ALA A 36 1.47 -1.05 -8.80
C ALA A 36 2.86 -1.54 -9.25
N ALA A 37 3.76 -1.80 -8.29
CA ALA A 37 5.09 -2.33 -8.57
C ALA A 37 5.03 -3.74 -9.16
N ALA A 38 4.20 -4.63 -8.57
CA ALA A 38 4.02 -5.99 -9.06
C ALA A 38 3.39 -6.02 -10.47
N THR A 39 2.39 -5.17 -10.76
CA THR A 39 1.84 -5.03 -12.11
C THR A 39 2.89 -4.56 -13.12
N THR A 40 3.73 -3.60 -12.72
CA THR A 40 4.82 -3.10 -13.58
C THR A 40 5.85 -4.19 -13.85
N ALA A 41 6.26 -4.94 -12.82
CA ALA A 41 7.20 -6.04 -12.96
C ALA A 41 6.65 -7.15 -13.87
N LEU A 42 5.37 -7.50 -13.73
CA LEU A 42 4.71 -8.49 -14.58
C LEU A 42 4.70 -8.05 -16.06
N ARG A 43 4.31 -6.80 -16.32
CA ARG A 43 4.33 -6.24 -17.68
C ARG A 43 5.74 -6.31 -18.28
N ASN A 44 6.74 -5.79 -17.58
CA ASN A 44 8.10 -5.77 -18.07
C ASN A 44 8.66 -7.19 -18.30
N GLY A 45 8.23 -8.17 -17.48
CA GLY A 45 8.59 -9.56 -17.67
C GLY A 45 8.01 -10.16 -18.96
N LEU A 46 6.73 -9.86 -19.24
CA LEU A 46 6.07 -10.30 -20.47
C LEU A 46 6.66 -9.62 -21.72
N GLU A 47 6.97 -8.33 -21.66
CA GLU A 47 7.64 -7.60 -22.75
C GLU A 47 9.04 -8.20 -23.04
N GLN A 48 9.81 -8.54 -22.01
CA GLN A 48 11.10 -9.22 -22.21
C GLN A 48 10.95 -10.61 -22.83
N LEU A 49 9.89 -11.35 -22.49
CA LEU A 49 9.59 -12.65 -23.10
C LEU A 49 9.16 -12.49 -24.56
N GLU A 50 8.39 -11.45 -24.89
CA GLU A 50 8.04 -11.11 -26.26
C GLU A 50 9.30 -10.78 -27.08
N ASP A 51 10.18 -9.94 -26.56
CA ASP A 51 11.43 -9.55 -27.23
C ASP A 51 12.36 -10.76 -27.48
N ALA A 52 12.42 -11.70 -26.52
CA ALA A 52 13.33 -12.84 -26.57
C ALA A 52 12.78 -14.05 -27.33
N HIS A 53 11.47 -14.31 -27.24
CA HIS A 53 10.83 -15.55 -27.69
C HIS A 53 9.64 -15.34 -28.63
N GLY A 54 9.24 -14.08 -28.86
CA GLY A 54 8.09 -13.70 -29.67
C GLY A 54 6.77 -13.68 -28.90
N GLN A 55 5.82 -12.91 -29.43
CA GLN A 55 4.49 -12.68 -28.82
C GLN A 55 3.76 -13.97 -28.43
N HIS A 56 3.80 -15.00 -29.29
CA HIS A 56 3.08 -16.24 -29.03
C HIS A 56 3.51 -16.92 -27.73
N VAL A 57 4.81 -16.94 -27.43
CA VAL A 57 5.34 -17.52 -26.19
C VAL A 57 4.97 -16.65 -24.99
N ALA A 58 5.05 -15.33 -25.12
CA ALA A 58 4.62 -14.41 -24.06
C ALA A 58 3.13 -14.58 -23.71
N ASP A 59 2.27 -14.79 -24.72
CA ASP A 59 0.84 -15.05 -24.54
C ASP A 59 0.58 -16.40 -23.84
N GLU A 60 1.31 -17.46 -24.23
CA GLU A 60 1.21 -18.76 -23.55
C GLU A 60 1.65 -18.66 -22.09
N VAL A 61 2.78 -17.98 -21.81
CA VAL A 61 3.23 -17.74 -20.44
C VAL A 61 2.22 -16.93 -19.66
N ALA A 62 1.65 -15.87 -20.24
CA ALA A 62 0.59 -15.08 -19.60
C ALA A 62 -0.63 -15.93 -19.25
N GLY A 63 -1.00 -16.89 -20.12
CA GLY A 63 -2.09 -17.83 -19.88
C GLY A 63 -1.82 -18.87 -18.79
N LEU A 64 -0.56 -19.13 -18.45
CA LEU A 64 -0.15 -20.00 -17.36
C LEU A 64 -0.06 -19.28 -16.01
N LEU A 65 -0.05 -17.95 -15.99
CA LEU A 65 0.03 -17.17 -14.76
C LEU A 65 -1.35 -16.99 -14.15
N GLU A 66 -1.52 -17.51 -12.94
CA GLU A 66 -2.69 -17.21 -12.10
C GLU A 66 -2.53 -15.81 -11.48
N VAL A 67 -2.82 -14.77 -12.27
CA VAL A 67 -2.67 -13.37 -11.87
C VAL A 67 -3.39 -13.08 -10.54
N GLU A 68 -4.59 -13.64 -10.33
CA GLU A 68 -5.34 -13.46 -9.09
C GLU A 68 -4.62 -14.02 -7.86
N GLU A 69 -3.91 -15.16 -7.98
CA GLU A 69 -3.07 -15.69 -6.89
C GLU A 69 -1.88 -14.77 -6.60
N ILE A 70 -1.22 -14.26 -7.65
CA ILE A 70 -0.06 -13.35 -7.51
C ILE A 70 -0.43 -12.10 -6.71
N PHE A 71 -1.66 -11.60 -6.87
CA PHE A 71 -2.15 -10.40 -6.19
C PHE A 71 -3.01 -10.68 -4.94
N ALA A 72 -3.16 -11.94 -4.51
CA ALA A 72 -4.13 -12.35 -3.48
C ALA A 72 -3.96 -11.67 -2.10
N GLY A 73 -2.79 -11.12 -1.78
CA GLY A 73 -2.54 -10.34 -0.55
C GLY A 73 -2.51 -8.81 -0.73
N LEU A 74 -2.62 -8.33 -1.98
CA LEU A 74 -2.49 -6.91 -2.35
C LEU A 74 -3.84 -6.24 -2.61
N HIS A 75 -4.93 -7.00 -2.57
CA HIS A 75 -6.28 -6.45 -2.64
C HIS A 75 -6.69 -5.78 -1.33
N ASP A 76 -7.40 -4.66 -1.45
CA ASP A 76 -7.98 -3.97 -0.32
C ASP A 76 -9.08 -4.84 0.30
N PRO A 77 -8.97 -5.26 1.59
CA PRO A 77 -10.01 -6.05 2.24
C PRO A 77 -11.35 -5.31 2.29
N ASP A 78 -11.36 -3.97 2.23
CA ASP A 78 -12.59 -3.17 2.21
C ASP A 78 -13.44 -3.35 0.93
N ARG A 79 -12.89 -4.00 -0.13
CA ARG A 79 -13.65 -4.36 -1.33
C ARG A 79 -14.37 -5.71 -1.26
N ARG A 80 -14.18 -6.50 -0.21
CA ARG A 80 -14.95 -7.74 -0.01
C ARG A 80 -16.23 -7.46 0.76
N THR A 81 -17.20 -6.84 0.09
CA THR A 81 -18.59 -6.93 0.51
C THR A 81 -19.08 -8.37 0.29
N GLY A 82 -19.07 -9.17 1.34
CA GLY A 82 -19.89 -10.39 1.44
C GLY A 82 -19.17 -11.72 1.18
N SER A 83 -19.15 -12.52 2.24
CA SER A 83 -19.00 -13.98 2.26
C SER A 83 -17.60 -14.58 2.04
N GLY A 84 -17.13 -15.29 3.06
CA GLY A 84 -16.24 -16.45 2.86
C GLY A 84 -14.96 -16.41 3.68
N ALA A 85 -14.84 -17.39 4.57
CA ALA A 85 -13.74 -17.61 5.49
C ALA A 85 -12.38 -17.86 4.79
N GLY A 86 -11.30 -17.65 5.54
CA GLY A 86 -9.98 -18.16 5.19
C GLY A 86 -8.84 -17.34 5.78
N GLY A 87 -8.63 -17.45 7.09
CA GLY A 87 -7.35 -17.05 7.68
C GLY A 87 -6.27 -17.98 7.18
N ALA A 88 -5.25 -17.43 6.53
CA ALA A 88 -4.02 -18.13 6.20
C ALA A 88 -2.86 -17.20 6.58
N ASP A 89 -2.16 -17.59 7.64
CA ASP A 89 -0.81 -17.20 8.06
C ASP A 89 -0.38 -15.74 7.80
N ASP A 90 -0.75 -14.87 8.75
CA ASP A 90 0.08 -13.71 9.11
C ASP A 90 1.25 -14.23 9.96
N GLU A 91 2.29 -14.79 9.34
CA GLU A 91 3.60 -14.82 9.98
C GLU A 91 4.12 -13.37 9.99
N PRO A 92 4.37 -12.75 11.16
CA PRO A 92 4.65 -11.32 11.23
C PRO A 92 5.98 -11.02 10.53
N TRP A 93 5.95 -10.16 9.51
CA TRP A 93 7.13 -9.60 8.87
C TRP A 93 8.04 -8.96 9.92
N VAL A 94 9.10 -9.67 10.32
CA VAL A 94 10.10 -9.15 11.25
C VAL A 94 10.91 -8.08 10.52
N LEU A 95 10.51 -6.82 10.70
CA LEU A 95 11.31 -5.66 10.28
C LEU A 95 12.67 -5.75 10.97
N LYS A 96 13.76 -5.79 10.17
CA LYS A 96 15.12 -5.72 10.70
C LYS A 96 15.26 -4.44 11.55
N PRO A 97 15.76 -4.53 12.79
CA PRO A 97 15.95 -3.34 13.62
C PRO A 97 16.96 -2.42 12.92
N LEU A 98 16.52 -1.20 12.62
CA LEU A 98 17.41 -0.11 12.24
C LEU A 98 18.36 0.10 13.43
N ARG A 99 19.64 -0.20 13.23
CA ARG A 99 20.67 0.01 14.26
C ARG A 99 20.90 1.52 14.48
N PRO A 100 21.22 1.92 15.72
CA PRO A 100 21.46 3.31 16.11
C PRO A 100 22.69 3.94 15.45
#